data_AF-A0A820P3G4-F1
#
_entry.id   AF-A0A820P3G4-F1
#
_cell.length_a   1.000
_cell.length_b   1.000
_cell.length_c   1.000
_cell.angle_alpha   90.00
_cell.angle_beta   90.00
_cell.angle_gamma   90.00
#
_symmetry.space_group_name_H-M   'P 1'
#
loop_
_entity.id
_entity.type
_entity.pdbx_description
1 polymer ?
#
loop_
_entity_poly.entity_id
_entity_poly.type
_entity_poly.pdbx_seq_one_letter_code
_entity_poly.pdbx_strand_id
1 'polypeptide(L)'
;MKNHICSKIEKCTHCQLNHKSSSLKCPVVKAYRAELTRKLLHLNNPPAATVDINNIMQNYVYKSSNFSLPPVSYASAINSTINSTINPIINPMMKKLDELMNTMSEMKNQLASFEVKQNTIEQFIIAKQEGDDLIKQNLDALAKNQFDMKKDVIH
;
A
#
# COMPACT_ATOMS: atom_id res chain seq x y z
N MET A 1 15.30 -23.09 37.66
CA MET A 1 15.35 -22.59 36.27
C MET A 1 15.75 -23.72 35.35
N LYS A 2 14.82 -24.31 34.59
CA LYS A 2 15.15 -25.31 33.57
C LYS A 2 15.21 -24.60 32.21
N ASN A 3 16.40 -24.53 31.63
CA ASN A 3 16.62 -23.99 30.29
C ASN A 3 15.99 -24.94 29.26
N HIS A 4 14.88 -24.54 28.66
CA HIS A 4 14.31 -25.22 27.50
C HIS A 4 15.07 -24.78 26.24
N ILE A 5 15.94 -25.65 25.73
CA ILE A 5 16.50 -25.50 24.38
C ILE A 5 15.46 -26.07 23.41
N CYS A 6 14.64 -25.20 22.82
CA CYS A 6 13.74 -25.54 21.74
C CYS A 6 14.45 -25.35 20.39
N SER A 7 15.25 -26.32 19.96
CA SER A 7 15.74 -26.35 18.59
C SER A 7 14.69 -27.00 17.68
N LYS A 8 13.66 -26.24 17.30
CA LYS A 8 12.83 -26.57 16.13
C LYS A 8 13.70 -26.39 14.89
N ILE A 9 14.36 -27.47 14.47
CA ILE A 9 15.05 -27.50 13.18
C ILE A 9 13.96 -27.52 12.11
N GLU A 10 13.67 -26.36 11.52
CA GLU A 10 12.79 -26.26 10.36
C GLU A 10 13.43 -27.02 9.19
N LYS A 11 12.84 -28.15 8.82
CA LYS A 11 13.23 -28.92 7.63
C LYS A 11 12.64 -28.26 6.39
N CYS A 12 13.43 -28.21 5.33
CA CYS A 12 12.98 -27.66 4.07
C CYS A 12 11.95 -28.56 3.40
N THR A 13 10.81 -28.00 3.04
CA THR A 13 9.73 -28.68 2.30
C THR A 13 10.12 -29.16 0.90
N HIS A 14 11.25 -28.70 0.34
CA HIS A 14 11.70 -29.03 -1.01
C HIS A 14 12.81 -30.09 -1.06
N CYS A 15 13.67 -30.17 -0.05
CA CYS A 15 14.79 -31.12 -0.02
C CYS A 15 14.96 -31.83 1.33
N GLN A 16 14.07 -31.60 2.30
CA GLN A 16 14.03 -32.22 3.62
C GLN A 16 15.29 -32.02 4.49
N LEU A 17 16.19 -31.11 4.07
CA LEU A 17 17.41 -30.75 4.79
C LEU A 17 17.14 -29.66 5.83
N ASN A 18 18.09 -29.51 6.77
CA ASN A 18 18.01 -28.60 7.91
C ASN A 18 18.25 -27.14 7.50
N HIS A 19 17.29 -26.53 6.82
CA HIS A 19 17.25 -25.10 6.54
C HIS A 19 15.82 -24.66 6.19
N LYS A 20 15.56 -23.36 6.28
CA LYS A 20 14.29 -22.77 5.85
C LYS A 20 14.01 -23.05 4.37
N SER A 21 12.75 -23.26 4.01
CA SER A 21 12.34 -23.52 2.61
C SER A 21 12.59 -22.36 1.65
N SER A 22 12.82 -21.15 2.16
CA SER A 22 13.20 -19.97 1.35
C SER A 22 14.72 -19.73 1.30
N SER A 23 15.51 -20.57 1.96
CA SER A 23 16.95 -20.39 2.11
C SER A 23 17.71 -20.66 0.80
N LEU A 24 18.73 -19.85 0.51
CA LEU A 24 19.70 -20.08 -0.56
C LEU A 24 20.53 -21.36 -0.37
N LYS A 25 20.47 -21.96 0.83
CA LYS A 25 21.07 -23.27 1.11
C LYS A 25 20.27 -24.42 0.48
N CYS A 26 19.04 -24.19 0.04
CA CYS A 26 18.23 -25.19 -0.67
C CYS A 26 18.67 -25.31 -2.13
N PRO A 27 19.11 -26.49 -2.60
CA PRO A 27 19.47 -26.70 -4.00
C PRO A 27 18.30 -26.40 -4.96
N VAL A 28 17.07 -26.75 -4.55
CA VAL A 28 15.85 -26.55 -5.35
C VAL A 28 15.54 -25.05 -5.51
N VAL A 29 15.54 -24.28 -4.42
CA VAL A 29 15.30 -22.83 -4.46
C VAL A 29 16.40 -22.11 -5.22
N LYS A 30 17.65 -22.55 -5.05
CA LYS A 30 18.80 -21.99 -5.77
C LYS A 30 18.66 -22.19 -7.28
N ALA A 31 18.32 -23.39 -7.72
CA ALA A 31 18.09 -23.69 -9.14
C ALA A 31 16.88 -22.91 -9.70
N TYR A 32 15.78 -22.86 -8.96
CA TYR A 32 14.58 -22.13 -9.36
C TYR A 32 14.84 -20.62 -9.52
N ARG A 33 15.54 -20.00 -8.56
CA ARG A 33 15.92 -18.59 -8.65
C ARG A 33 16.88 -18.32 -9.81
N ALA A 34 17.88 -19.20 -10.01
CA ALA A 34 18.80 -19.07 -11.13
C ALA A 34 18.08 -19.12 -12.49
N GLU A 35 17.09 -20.00 -12.64
CA GLU A 35 16.30 -20.10 -13.88
C GLU A 35 15.41 -18.87 -14.10
N LEU A 36 14.78 -18.35 -13.05
CA LEU A 36 14.03 -17.08 -13.11
C LEU A 36 14.94 -15.92 -13.55
N THR A 37 16.12 -15.80 -12.94
CA THR A 37 17.10 -14.79 -13.32
C THR A 37 17.56 -14.99 -14.77
N ARG A 38 17.80 -16.22 -15.22
CA ARG A 38 18.16 -16.51 -16.61
C ARG A 38 17.08 -16.08 -17.59
N LYS A 39 15.81 -16.37 -17.29
CA LYS A 39 14.67 -15.93 -18.12
C LYS A 39 14.56 -14.41 -18.19
N LEU A 40 14.75 -13.71 -17.07
CA LEU A 40 14.74 -12.24 -17.02
C LEU A 40 15.90 -11.63 -17.81
N LEU A 41 17.10 -12.22 -17.74
CA LEU A 41 18.26 -11.75 -18.50
C LEU A 41 18.11 -12.02 -20.01
N HIS A 42 17.50 -13.14 -20.38
CA HIS A 42 17.26 -13.49 -21.79
C HIS A 42 16.14 -12.67 -22.46
N LEU A 43 15.25 -12.04 -21.68
CA LEU A 43 14.23 -11.13 -22.20
C LEU A 43 14.83 -9.78 -22.67
N ASN A 44 16.01 -9.41 -22.19
CA ASN A 44 16.64 -8.10 -22.46
C ASN A 44 17.76 -8.15 -23.52
N ASN A 45 18.13 -9.32 -24.02
CA ASN A 45 19.09 -9.46 -25.13
C ASN A 45 18.46 -10.34 -26.21
N PRO A 46 18.02 -9.79 -27.37
CA PRO A 46 17.79 -10.62 -28.54
C PRO A 46 19.12 -11.31 -28.89
N PRO A 47 19.13 -12.61 -29.22
CA PRO A 47 20.38 -13.32 -29.47
C PRO A 47 21.02 -12.79 -30.75
N ALA A 48 22.18 -12.13 -30.62
CA ALA A 48 23.13 -12.07 -31.70
C ALA A 48 23.61 -13.51 -31.94
N ALA A 49 23.16 -14.10 -33.04
CA ALA A 49 23.63 -15.40 -33.48
C ALA A 49 25.15 -15.35 -33.67
N THR A 50 25.88 -16.02 -32.79
CA THR A 50 27.24 -16.50 -33.07
C THR A 50 27.35 -17.91 -32.53
N VAL A 51 27.43 -18.82 -33.50
CA VAL A 51 27.82 -20.21 -33.31
C VAL A 51 29.30 -20.17 -32.93
N ASP A 52 29.65 -20.68 -31.75
CA ASP A 52 30.95 -21.29 -31.58
C ASP A 52 30.84 -22.53 -30.71
N ILE A 53 31.00 -23.65 -31.41
CA ILE A 53 31.04 -25.02 -30.94
C ILE A 53 32.51 -25.22 -30.57
N ASN A 54 32.84 -25.42 -29.29
CA ASN A 54 33.98 -26.20 -28.76
C ASN A 54 34.44 -25.67 -27.39
N ASN A 55 34.42 -26.55 -26.38
CA ASN A 55 34.76 -26.33 -24.96
C ASN A 55 33.66 -25.55 -24.23
N ILE A 56 32.79 -26.13 -23.39
CA ILE A 56 33.12 -26.85 -22.15
C ILE A 56 32.07 -27.97 -21.94
N MET A 57 32.25 -29.08 -22.65
CA MET A 57 31.70 -30.37 -22.24
C MET A 57 32.86 -31.14 -21.62
N GLN A 58 32.89 -31.26 -20.28
CA GLN A 58 33.36 -32.44 -19.52
C GLN A 58 33.19 -32.14 -18.02
N ASN A 59 32.03 -32.50 -17.47
CA ASN A 59 31.80 -33.00 -16.08
C ASN A 59 30.40 -32.77 -15.50
N TYR A 60 29.34 -32.89 -16.31
CA TYR A 60 28.07 -33.34 -15.77
C TYR A 60 27.44 -34.33 -16.75
N VAL A 61 27.67 -35.62 -16.48
CA VAL A 61 26.91 -36.73 -17.07
C VAL A 61 25.46 -36.58 -16.59
N TYR A 62 24.63 -35.89 -17.36
CA TYR A 62 23.19 -36.03 -17.24
C TYR A 62 22.82 -37.42 -17.76
N LYS A 63 22.67 -38.39 -16.85
CA LYS A 63 21.78 -39.52 -17.10
C LYS A 63 20.40 -38.92 -17.35
N SER A 64 19.98 -38.91 -18.61
CA SER A 64 18.59 -38.70 -19.01
C SER A 64 17.76 -39.86 -18.47
N SER A 65 17.45 -39.83 -17.17
CA SER A 65 16.35 -40.60 -16.63
C SER A 65 15.08 -39.95 -17.15
N ASN A 66 14.39 -40.66 -18.04
CA ASN A 66 13.02 -40.43 -18.51
C ASN A 66 12.23 -39.52 -17.56
N PHE A 67 12.21 -38.22 -17.86
CA PHE A 67 11.34 -37.31 -17.14
C PHE A 67 9.96 -37.50 -17.74
N SER A 68 9.19 -38.44 -17.17
CA SER A 68 7.75 -38.50 -17.41
C SER A 68 7.20 -37.13 -17.02
N LEU A 69 6.67 -36.39 -18.00
CA LEU A 69 5.86 -35.20 -17.77
C LEU A 69 4.83 -35.54 -16.67
N PRO A 70 4.69 -34.71 -15.62
CA PRO A 70 3.72 -35.00 -14.58
C PRO A 70 2.32 -35.05 -15.21
N PRO A 71 1.47 -36.01 -14.82
CA PRO A 71 0.13 -36.15 -15.39
C PRO A 71 -0.66 -34.85 -15.21
N VAL A 72 -1.60 -34.62 -16.14
CA VAL A 72 -2.54 -33.48 -16.20
C VAL A 72 -3.25 -33.20 -14.85
N SER A 73 -3.25 -34.16 -13.93
CA SER A 73 -3.76 -34.05 -12.56
C SER A 73 -3.07 -32.98 -11.69
N TYR A 74 -1.81 -32.61 -11.96
CA TYR A 74 -1.13 -31.56 -11.19
C TYR A 74 -1.68 -30.15 -11.49
N ALA A 75 -2.04 -29.87 -12.74
CA ALA A 75 -2.65 -28.59 -13.11
C ALA A 75 -4.04 -28.42 -12.47
N SER A 76 -4.84 -29.51 -12.44
CA SER A 76 -6.13 -29.52 -11.74
C SER A 76 -5.98 -29.35 -10.23
N ALA A 77 -4.96 -29.97 -9.61
CA ALA A 77 -4.69 -29.79 -8.19
C ALA A 77 -4.30 -28.34 -7.85
N ILE A 78 -3.46 -27.70 -8.68
CA ILE A 78 -3.07 -26.30 -8.51
C ILE A 78 -4.27 -25.36 -8.64
N ASN A 79 -5.10 -25.54 -9.69
CA ASN A 79 -6.32 -24.73 -9.86
C ASN A 79 -7.31 -24.91 -8.70
N SER A 80 -7.42 -26.13 -8.17
CA SER A 80 -8.23 -26.41 -6.98
C SER A 80 -7.68 -25.69 -5.75
N THR A 81 -6.36 -25.71 -5.51
CA THR A 81 -5.74 -24.99 -4.38
C THR A 81 -5.88 -23.47 -4.50
N ILE A 82 -5.72 -22.92 -5.71
CA ILE A 82 -5.92 -21.48 -5.95
C ILE A 82 -7.37 -21.10 -5.64
N ASN A 83 -8.34 -21.84 -6.18
CA ASN A 83 -9.75 -21.50 -6.00
C ASN A 83 -10.28 -21.75 -4.57
N SER A 84 -9.81 -22.80 -3.90
CA SER A 84 -10.32 -23.20 -2.57
C SER A 84 -9.58 -22.56 -1.40
N THR A 85 -8.30 -22.20 -1.56
CA THR A 85 -7.45 -21.75 -0.45
C THR A 85 -6.95 -20.33 -0.66
N ILE A 86 -6.56 -19.96 -1.88
CA ILE A 86 -5.92 -18.67 -2.14
C ILE A 86 -6.96 -17.57 -2.43
N ASN A 87 -7.90 -17.81 -3.34
CA ASN A 87 -8.93 -16.84 -3.71
C ASN A 87 -9.82 -16.40 -2.53
N PRO A 88 -10.25 -17.30 -1.62
CA PRO A 88 -11.03 -16.91 -0.45
C PRO A 88 -10.25 -16.04 0.55
N ILE A 89 -8.92 -16.00 0.46
CA ILE A 89 -8.06 -15.14 1.29
C ILE A 89 -7.82 -13.80 0.57
N ILE A 90 -7.48 -13.83 -0.72
CA ILE A 90 -7.17 -12.62 -1.49
C ILE A 90 -8.42 -11.75 -1.71
N ASN A 91 -9.56 -12.34 -2.07
CA ASN A 91 -10.78 -11.58 -2.38
C ASN A 91 -11.29 -10.72 -1.22
N PRO A 92 -11.41 -11.21 0.03
CA PRO A 92 -11.84 -10.37 1.14
C PRO A 92 -10.79 -9.32 1.51
N MET A 93 -9.49 -9.58 1.32
CA MET A 93 -8.45 -8.56 1.53
C MET A 93 -8.57 -7.43 0.50
N MET A 94 -8.76 -7.75 -0.77
CA MET A 94 -8.99 -6.76 -1.82
C MET A 94 -10.25 -5.94 -1.55
N LYS A 95 -11.35 -6.60 -1.15
CA LYS A 95 -12.58 -5.89 -0.78
C LYS A 95 -12.38 -4.93 0.40
N LYS A 96 -11.64 -5.35 1.43
CA LYS A 96 -11.29 -4.49 2.57
C LYS A 96 -10.40 -3.32 2.16
N LEU A 97 -9.51 -3.52 1.19
CA LEU A 97 -8.68 -2.45 0.65
C LEU A 97 -9.53 -1.44 -0.12
N ASP A 98 -10.46 -1.89 -0.96
CA ASP A 98 -11.38 -1.01 -1.67
C ASP A 98 -12.25 -0.19 -0.70
N GLU A 99 -12.76 -0.83 0.36
CA GLU A 99 -13.53 -0.18 1.41
C GLU A 99 -12.70 0.86 2.18
N LEU A 100 -11.43 0.57 2.46
CA LEU A 100 -10.50 1.52 3.06
C LEU A 100 -10.22 2.71 2.14
N MET A 101 -10.03 2.49 0.84
CA MET A 101 -9.80 3.57 -0.11
C MET A 101 -11.03 4.48 -0.24
N ASN A 102 -12.22 3.90 -0.28
CA ASN A 102 -13.47 4.65 -0.32
C ASN A 102 -13.67 5.49 0.94
N THR A 103 -13.47 4.91 2.12
CA THR A 103 -13.59 5.64 3.40
C THR A 103 -12.55 6.75 3.53
N MET A 104 -11.31 6.54 3.05
CA MET A 104 -10.29 7.60 3.03
C MET A 104 -10.64 8.73 2.08
N SER A 105 -11.21 8.42 0.91
CA SER A 105 -11.71 9.42 -0.03
C SER A 105 -12.87 10.23 0.55
N GLU A 106 -13.79 9.55 1.24
CA GLU A 106 -14.92 10.21 1.92
C GLU A 106 -14.43 11.12 3.06
N MET A 107 -13.51 10.66 3.91
CA MET A 107 -12.92 11.48 4.96
C MET A 107 -12.22 12.72 4.40
N LYS A 108 -11.50 12.58 3.27
CA LYS A 108 -10.88 13.72 2.58
C LYS A 108 -11.92 14.73 2.12
N ASN A 109 -13.03 14.28 1.54
CA ASN A 109 -14.11 15.16 1.09
C ASN A 109 -14.80 15.86 2.27
N GLN A 110 -15.05 15.13 3.36
CA GLN A 110 -15.60 15.71 4.58
C GLN A 110 -14.66 16.77 5.17
N LEU A 111 -13.35 16.51 5.21
CA LEU A 111 -12.35 17.47 5.70
C LEU A 111 -12.34 18.76 4.87
N ALA A 112 -12.36 18.65 3.54
CA ALA A 112 -12.46 19.82 2.66
C ALA A 112 -13.75 20.62 2.91
N SER A 113 -14.88 19.93 3.18
CA SER A 113 -16.13 20.61 3.54
C SER A 113 -16.06 21.34 4.88
N PHE A 114 -15.32 20.79 5.86
CA PHE A 114 -15.09 21.43 7.14
C PHE A 114 -14.22 22.68 7.01
N GLU A 115 -13.19 22.64 6.17
CA GLU A 115 -12.34 23.80 5.88
C GLU A 115 -13.15 24.97 5.29
N VAL A 116 -14.04 24.69 4.34
CA VAL A 116 -14.95 25.71 3.78
C VAL A 116 -15.89 26.29 4.86
N LYS A 117 -16.47 25.43 5.70
CA LYS A 117 -17.34 25.88 6.81
C LYS A 117 -16.58 26.74 7.81
N GLN A 118 -15.35 26.37 8.14
CA GLN A 118 -14.51 27.15 9.03
C GLN A 118 -14.26 28.55 8.48
N ASN A 119 -13.88 28.66 7.20
CA ASN A 119 -13.68 29.95 6.54
C ASN A 119 -14.97 30.80 6.55
N THR A 120 -16.12 30.18 6.32
CA THR A 120 -17.43 30.88 6.39
C THR A 120 -17.71 31.42 7.80
N ILE A 121 -17.38 30.66 8.85
CA ILE A 121 -17.55 31.11 10.24
C ILE A 121 -16.60 32.27 10.54
N GLU A 122 -15.34 32.18 10.12
CA GLU A 122 -14.36 33.27 10.30
C GLU A 122 -14.82 34.57 9.62
N GLN A 123 -15.31 34.48 8.38
CA GLN A 123 -15.88 35.64 7.67
C GLN A 123 -17.11 36.21 8.39
N PHE A 124 -17.99 35.35 8.92
CA PHE A 124 -19.14 35.80 9.69
C PHE A 124 -18.72 36.56 10.96
N ILE A 125 -17.72 36.07 11.68
CA ILE A 125 -17.20 36.74 12.89
C ILE A 125 -16.64 38.12 12.54
N ILE A 126 -15.85 38.22 11.47
CA ILE A 126 -15.29 39.49 11.00
C ILE A 126 -16.41 40.47 10.63
N ALA A 127 -17.36 40.05 9.78
CA ALA A 127 -18.46 40.89 9.34
C ALA A 127 -19.34 41.36 10.51
N LYS A 128 -19.54 40.50 11.53
CA LYS A 128 -20.27 40.86 12.73
C LYS A 128 -19.52 41.92 13.55
N GLN A 129 -18.22 41.74 13.75
CA GLN A 129 -17.40 42.70 14.48
C GLN A 129 -17.40 44.08 13.81
N GLU A 130 -17.24 44.11 12.48
CA GLU A 130 -17.32 45.35 11.69
C GLU A 130 -18.70 46.03 11.82
N GLY A 131 -19.77 45.24 11.81
CA GLY A 131 -21.13 45.74 12.03
C GLY A 131 -21.34 46.32 13.44
N ASP A 132 -20.86 45.62 14.46
CA ASP A 132 -20.95 46.07 15.86
C ASP A 132 -20.14 47.37 16.08
N ASP A 133 -18.96 47.49 15.46
CA ASP A 133 -18.13 48.69 15.51
C ASP A 133 -18.80 49.88 14.82
N LEU A 134 -19.47 49.66 13.68
CA LEU A 134 -20.24 50.69 12.99
C LEU A 134 -21.45 51.16 13.83
N ILE A 135 -22.17 50.23 14.46
CA ILE A 135 -23.28 50.56 15.36
C ILE A 135 -22.77 51.41 16.53
N LYS A 136 -21.64 51.01 17.13
CA LYS A 136 -21.04 51.75 18.23
C LYS A 136 -20.66 53.18 17.82
N GLN A 137 -20.02 53.36 16.66
CA GLN A 137 -19.71 54.69 16.13
C GLN A 137 -20.96 55.56 15.93
N ASN A 138 -22.03 54.97 15.38
CA ASN A 138 -23.29 55.69 15.17
C ASN A 138 -23.96 56.08 16.50
N LEU A 139 -23.92 55.21 17.50
CA LEU A 139 -24.44 55.50 18.84
C LEU A 139 -23.63 56.60 19.53
N ASP A 140 -22.30 56.56 19.44
CA ASP A 140 -21.41 57.58 20.00
C ASP A 140 -21.66 58.95 19.34
N ALA A 141 -21.82 58.98 18.01
CA ALA A 141 -22.16 60.20 17.27
C ALA A 141 -23.54 60.76 17.68
N LEU A 142 -24.54 59.89 17.84
CA LEU A 142 -25.88 60.29 18.28
C LEU A 142 -25.87 60.85 19.70
N ALA A 143 -25.15 60.20 20.62
CA ALA A 143 -24.98 60.65 22.00
C ALA A 143 -24.31 62.03 22.07
N LYS A 144 -23.29 62.26 21.24
CA LYS A 144 -22.63 63.58 21.11
C LYS A 144 -23.59 64.64 20.61
N ASN A 145 -24.30 64.38 19.52
CA ASN A 145 -25.29 65.32 18.97
C ASN A 145 -26.38 65.66 19.99
N GLN A 146 -26.86 64.66 20.75
CA GLN A 146 -27.84 64.89 21.81
C GLN A 146 -27.30 65.78 22.94
N PHE A 147 -26.03 65.59 23.32
CA PHE A 147 -25.36 66.42 24.32
C PHE A 147 -25.22 67.87 23.84
N ASP A 148 -24.78 68.07 22.61
CA ASP A 148 -24.61 69.40 22.02
C ASP A 148 -25.95 70.15 21.93
N MET A 149 -27.03 69.49 21.49
CA MET A 149 -28.38 70.09 21.48
C MET A 149 -28.89 70.48 22.87
N LYS A 150 -28.58 69.71 23.92
CA LYS A 150 -29.00 70.06 25.30
C LYS A 150 -28.29 71.31 25.81
N LYS A 151 -27.07 71.57 25.35
CA LYS A 151 -26.30 72.75 25.73
C LYS A 151 -26.89 74.03 25.12
N ASP A 152 -27.35 73.95 23.88
CA ASP A 152 -27.90 75.10 23.14
C ASP A 152 -29.30 75.54 23.62
N VAL A 153 -30.03 74.67 24.35
CA VAL A 153 -31.37 74.99 24.90
C VAL A 153 -31.29 75.69 26.27
N ILE A 154 -30.13 75.74 26.92
CA ILE A 154 -29.96 76.30 28.28
C ILE A 154 -29.39 77.75 28.25
N HIS A 155 -29.45 78.44 27.10
CA HIS A 155 -29.17 79.88 26.96
C HIS A 155 -30.38 80.62 26.41
#